data_AF-A0A951NX62-F1
#
_entry.id   AF-A0A951NX62-F1
#
_cell.length_a   1.000
_cell.length_b   1.000
_cell.length_c   1.000
_cell.angle_alpha   90.00
_cell.angle_beta   90.00
_cell.angle_gamma   90.00
#
_symmetry.space_group_name_H-M   'P 1'
#
loop_
_entity.id
_entity.type
_entity.pdbx_description
1 polymer ?
#
loop_
_entity_poly.entity_id
_entity_poly.type
_entity_poly.pdbx_seq_one_letter_code
_entity_poly.pdbx_strand_id
1 'polypeptide(L)' 'MSTLAIFAPNLHGGGAERAMVNLARGFAERGVSVDLVLVKAEGAYLT' A
#
# COMPACT_ATOMS: atom_id res chain seq x y z
N MET A 1 -19.32 1.28 -6.60
CA MET A 1 -18.34 1.51 -5.51
C MET A 1 -17.00 1.81 -6.15
N SER A 2 -16.29 2.84 -5.70
CA SER A 2 -15.00 3.24 -6.29
C SER A 2 -13.86 2.55 -5.52
N THR A 3 -12.98 1.87 -6.24
CA THR A 3 -11.80 1.20 -5.68
C THR A 3 -10.57 2.08 -5.89
N LEU A 4 -9.70 2.17 -4.88
CA LEU A 4 -8.43 2.89 -4.94
C LEU A 4 -7.28 1.91 -5.09
N ALA A 5 -6.58 1.97 -6.22
CA ALA A 5 -5.33 1.23 -6.40
C ALA A 5 -4.13 2.10 -6.03
N ILE A 6 -3.27 1.60 -5.14
CA ILE A 6 -1.96 2.18 -4.82
C ILE A 6 -0.90 1.28 -5.44
N PHE A 7 -0.15 1.83 -6.40
CA PHE A 7 0.89 1.10 -7.13
C PHE A 7 2.28 1.48 -6.62
N ALA A 8 3.09 0.47 -6.26
CA ALA A 8 4.46 0.65 -5.79
C ALA A 8 5.40 -0.46 -6.34
N PRO A 9 6.72 -0.21 -6.42
CA PRO A 9 7.65 -1.22 -6.90
C PRO A 9 7.83 -2.40 -5.92
N ASN A 10 7.97 -2.10 -4.63
CA ASN A 10 8.20 -3.06 -3.52
C ASN A 10 7.97 -2.34 -2.17
N LEU A 11 8.28 -2.98 -1.04
CA LEU A 11 8.10 -2.43 0.32
C LEU A 11 9.34 -2.65 1.23
N HIS A 12 10.54 -2.23 0.80
CA HIS A 12 11.79 -2.40 1.55
C HIS A 12 11.94 -1.56 2.84
N GLY A 13 11.10 -0.55 3.05
CA GLY A 13 11.10 0.33 4.23
C GLY A 13 11.45 1.80 3.97
N GLY A 14 11.47 2.25 2.71
CA GLY A 14 11.73 3.64 2.35
C GLY A 14 10.63 4.63 2.82
N GLY A 15 10.92 5.93 2.74
CA GLY A 15 9.96 6.97 3.15
C GLY A 15 8.67 6.96 2.33
N ALA A 16 8.78 6.76 1.01
CA ALA A 16 7.63 6.67 0.11
C ALA A 16 6.77 5.43 0.41
N GLU A 17 7.40 4.27 0.59
CA GLU A 17 6.71 3.00 0.87
C GLU A 17 5.96 3.06 2.20
N ARG A 18 6.58 3.65 3.23
CA ARG A 18 5.92 3.88 4.52
C ARG A 18 4.70 4.79 4.37
N ALA A 19 4.81 5.86 3.57
CA ALA A 19 3.67 6.73 3.29
C ALA A 19 2.54 5.98 2.56
N MET A 20 2.88 5.17 1.54
CA MET A 20 1.89 4.38 0.79
C MET A 20 1.14 3.38 1.68
N VAL A 21 1.85 2.65 2.56
CA VAL A 21 1.23 1.71 3.50
C VAL A 21 0.31 2.44 4.49
N ASN A 22 0.75 3.59 5.02
CA ASN A 22 -0.06 4.38 5.95
C ASN A 22 -1.33 4.94 5.28
N LEU A 23 -1.22 5.39 4.04
CA LEU A 23 -2.37 5.85 3.25
C LEU A 23 -3.32 4.69 2.97
N ALA A 24 -2.81 3.54 2.50
CA ALA A 24 -3.61 2.36 2.24
C ALA A 24 -4.42 1.93 3.48
N ARG A 25 -3.75 1.84 4.64
CA ARG A 25 -4.40 1.57 5.93
C ARG A 25 -5.48 2.60 6.25
N GLY A 26 -5.16 3.89 6.18
CA GLY A 26 -6.10 4.96 6.52
C GLY A 26 -7.35 4.97 5.63
N PHE A 27 -7.23 4.63 4.35
CA PHE A 27 -8.37 4.48 3.45
C PHE A 27 -9.19 3.24 3.77
N ALA A 28 -8.54 2.09 4.00
CA ALA A 28 -9.21 0.85 4.36
C ALA A 28 -10.01 0.97 5.66
N GLU A 29 -9.44 1.61 6.69
CA GLU A 29 -10.11 1.89 7.97
C GLU A 29 -11.37 2.77 7.82
N ARG A 30 -11.48 3.54 6.73
CA ARG A 30 -12.64 4.39 6.41
C ARG A 30 -13.64 3.69 5.48
N GLY A 31 -13.47 2.39 5.22
CA GLY A 31 -14.36 1.59 4.38
C GLY A 31 -14.12 1.76 2.87
N VAL A 32 -13.01 2.37 2.46
CA VAL A 32 -12.62 2.43 1.04
C VAL A 32 -12.00 1.09 0.65
N SER A 33 -12.44 0.51 -0.46
CA SER A 33 -11.78 -0.66 -1.04
C SER A 33 -10.44 -0.24 -1.64
N VAL A 34 -9.35 -0.78 -1.10
CA VAL A 34 -7.98 -0.44 -1.49
C VAL A 34 -7.25 -1.67 -1.99
N ASP A 35 -6.65 -1.55 -3.17
CA ASP A 35 -5.72 -2.54 -3.72
C ASP A 35 -4.30 -2.00 -3.61
N LEU A 36 -3.42 -2.69 -2.88
CA LEU A 36 -1.99 -2.40 -2.87
C LEU A 36 -1.30 -3.28 -3.91
N VAL A 37 -0.96 -2.71 -5.05
CA VAL A 37 -0.39 -3.42 -6.20
C VAL A 37 1.12 -3.23 -6.22
N LEU A 38 1.85 -4.34 -6.14
CA LEU A 38 3.32 -4.34 -6.14
C LEU A 38 3.88 -4.92 -7.43
N VAL A 39 4.93 -4.30 -7.99
CA VAL A 39 5.69 -4.92 -9.09
C VAL A 39 6.37 -6.21 -8.61
N LYS A 40 6.96 -6.16 -7.42
CA LYS A 40 7.50 -7.32 -6.71
C LYS A 40 6.99 -7.33 -5.28
N ALA A 41 6.42 -8.46 -4.87
CA ALA A 41 6.02 -8.69 -3.49
C ALA A 41 7.25 -9.04 -2.63
N GLU A 42 8.07 -8.03 -2.35
CA GLU A 42 9.28 -8.14 -1.51
C GLU A 42 9.42 -6.93 -0.57
N GLY A 43 10.15 -7.14 0.53
CA GLY A 43 10.55 -6.07 1.45
C GLY A 43 10.08 -6.25 2.90
N ALA A 44 10.58 -5.37 3.77
CA ALA A 44 10.44 -5.45 5.22
C ALA A 44 8.99 -5.27 5.74
N TYR A 45 8.07 -4.75 4.92
CA TYR A 45 6.66 -4.58 5.34
C TYR A 45 5.73 -5.72 4.90
N LEU A 46 6.27 -6.81 4.32
CA LEU A 46 5.51 -8.02 3.95
C LEU A 46 5.72 -9.18 4.91
N THR A 47 6.39 -8.94 6.04
CA THR A 47 6.65 -9.94 7.10
C THR A 47 5.43 -10.21 7.97
#